data_AF-A0A0D3FTD0-F1
#
_entry.id   AF-A0A0D3FTD0-F1
#
_cell.length_a   1.000
_cell.length_b   1.000
_cell.length_c   1.000
_cell.angle_alpha   90.00
_cell.angle_beta   90.00
_cell.angle_gamma   90.00
#
_symmetry.space_group_name_H-M   'P 1'
#
loop_
_entity.id
_entity.type
_entity.pdbx_description
1 polymer ?
#
loop_
_entity_poly.entity_id
_entity_poly.type
_entity_poly.pdbx_seq_one_letter_code
_entity_poly.pdbx_strand_id
1 'polypeptide(L)'
;MQNDLDQNFFLPLSAQALQQLSELSNLLNNTHLSNQKVVGIACWQIWTKRNSLIFNNIQLSIHLWRIGFKEDFTLLMHRVKEEDKQKYQSWIDSIF
;
A
#
# COMPACT_ATOMS: atom_id res chain seq x y z
N MET A 1 26.64 -26.77 -3.07
CA MET A 1 25.64 -26.53 -4.15
C MET A 1 24.39 -25.93 -3.50
N GLN A 2 24.58 -24.82 -2.78
CA GLN A 2 23.64 -24.28 -1.79
C GLN A 2 23.46 -22.77 -2.05
N ASN A 3 23.31 -22.38 -3.31
CA ASN A 3 23.27 -20.96 -3.70
C ASN A 3 22.26 -20.63 -4.82
N ASP A 4 21.27 -21.48 -5.09
CA ASP A 4 20.36 -21.29 -6.23
C ASP A 4 18.89 -21.08 -5.86
N LEU A 5 18.51 -21.12 -4.58
CA LEU A 5 17.13 -20.80 -4.18
C LEU A 5 16.99 -19.36 -3.68
N ASP A 6 18.04 -18.77 -3.10
CA ASP A 6 18.06 -17.36 -2.69
C ASP A 6 18.17 -16.39 -3.88
N GLN A 7 18.69 -16.85 -5.01
CA GLN A 7 18.81 -16.08 -6.25
C GLN A 7 17.52 -16.06 -7.08
N ASN A 8 16.51 -16.88 -6.74
CA ASN A 8 15.32 -17.07 -7.58
C ASN A 8 14.01 -16.54 -6.96
N PHE A 9 14.05 -16.05 -5.72
CA PHE A 9 12.93 -15.34 -5.12
C PHE A 9 13.34 -13.92 -4.71
N PHE A 10 13.48 -13.07 -5.73
CA PHE A 10 13.62 -11.62 -5.62
C PHE A 10 12.35 -10.99 -5.05
N LEU A 11 12.19 -11.07 -3.74
CA LEU A 11 11.66 -10.03 -2.85
C LEU A 11 11.70 -10.52 -1.42
N PRO A 12 12.56 -9.98 -0.55
CA PRO A 12 12.11 -9.85 0.80
C PRO A 12 10.96 -8.85 0.70
N LEU A 13 9.76 -9.22 1.12
CA LEU A 13 9.06 -8.25 1.96
C LEU A 13 10.09 -7.95 3.05
N SER A 14 10.81 -6.83 2.92
CA SER A 14 11.80 -6.44 3.92
C SER A 14 11.10 -6.53 5.27
N ALA A 15 11.80 -6.85 6.34
CA ALA A 15 11.16 -6.89 7.66
C ALA A 15 10.32 -5.62 7.91
N GLN A 16 10.77 -4.48 7.36
CA GLN A 16 10.03 -3.23 7.26
C GLN A 16 8.74 -3.29 6.44
N ALA A 17 8.73 -3.87 5.24
CA ALA A 17 7.51 -4.02 4.44
C ALA A 17 6.51 -4.99 5.07
N LEU A 18 6.98 -6.05 5.74
CA LEU A 18 6.11 -6.94 6.52
C LEU A 18 5.53 -6.21 7.74
N GLN A 19 6.34 -5.41 8.42
CA GLN A 19 5.90 -4.57 9.53
C GLN A 19 4.88 -3.52 9.05
N GLN A 20 5.12 -2.87 7.91
CA GLN A 20 4.18 -1.93 7.30
C GLN A 20 2.87 -2.60 6.89
N LEU A 21 2.91 -3.83 6.37
CA LEU A 21 1.71 -4.62 6.09
C LEU A 21 0.96 -4.98 7.37
N SER A 22 1.67 -5.31 8.46
CA SER A 22 1.06 -5.57 9.77
C SER A 22 0.43 -4.31 10.36
N GLU A 23 1.11 -3.16 10.29
CA GLU A 23 0.59 -1.86 10.70
C GLU A 23 -0.63 -1.46 9.87
N LEU A 24 -0.58 -1.64 8.55
CA LEU A 24 -1.70 -1.41 7.66
C LEU A 24 -2.88 -2.32 8.02
N SER A 25 -2.63 -3.62 8.24
CA SER A 25 -3.65 -4.59 8.66
C SER A 25 -4.31 -4.17 9.98
N ASN A 26 -3.51 -3.73 10.97
CA ASN A 26 -4.03 -3.25 12.25
C ASN A 26 -4.85 -1.96 12.10
N LEU A 27 -4.40 -1.00 11.27
CA LEU A 27 -5.16 0.20 10.94
C LEU A 27 -6.49 -0.16 10.29
N LEU A 28 -6.48 -1.11 9.35
CA LEU A 28 -7.65 -1.58 8.63
C LEU A 28 -8.65 -2.31 9.54
N ASN A 29 -8.17 -3.13 10.49
CA ASN A 29 -9.00 -3.86 11.44
C ASN A 29 -9.65 -2.93 12.48
N ASN A 30 -9.00 -1.82 12.84
CA ASN A 30 -9.56 -0.82 13.75
C ASN A 30 -10.55 0.13 13.06
N THR A 31 -10.46 0.27 11.75
CA THR A 31 -11.54 0.87 10.97
C THR A 31 -12.67 -0.13 10.75
N HIS A 32 -13.88 0.22 11.17
CA HIS A 32 -15.12 -0.46 10.77
C HIS A 32 -15.45 -0.29 9.27
N LEU A 33 -14.44 -0.03 8.44
CA LEU A 33 -14.46 -0.04 6.99
C LEU A 33 -13.76 -1.33 6.59
N SER A 34 -14.52 -2.41 6.44
CA SER A 34 -14.10 -3.66 5.80
C SER A 34 -13.82 -3.42 4.31
N ASN A 35 -12.89 -2.51 4.00
CA ASN A 35 -12.70 -1.98 2.67
C ASN A 35 -11.48 -2.60 2.03
N GLN A 36 -11.69 -3.82 1.54
CA GLN A 36 -10.79 -4.55 0.65
C GLN A 36 -10.24 -3.66 -0.47
N LYS A 37 -10.99 -2.63 -0.90
CA LYS A 37 -10.55 -1.62 -1.89
C LYS A 37 -9.35 -0.79 -1.43
N VAL A 38 -9.33 -0.34 -0.17
CA VAL A 38 -8.21 0.46 0.39
C VAL A 38 -6.96 -0.40 0.53
N VAL A 39 -7.14 -1.65 1.00
CA VAL A 39 -6.05 -2.65 1.06
C VAL A 39 -5.51 -2.94 -0.33
N GLY A 40 -6.41 -3.10 -1.31
CA GLY A 40 -6.06 -3.31 -2.70
C GLY A 40 -5.19 -2.20 -3.26
N ILE A 41 -5.51 -0.93 -2.96
CA ILE A 41 -4.71 0.22 -3.39
C ILE A 41 -3.34 0.26 -2.70
N ALA A 42 -3.27 -0.03 -1.41
CA ALA A 42 -2.00 -0.11 -0.69
C ALA A 42 -1.08 -1.19 -1.30
N CYS A 43 -1.62 -2.38 -1.54
CA CYS A 43 -0.92 -3.49 -2.20
C CYS A 43 -0.51 -3.13 -3.63
N TRP A 44 -1.38 -2.47 -4.39
CA TRP A 44 -1.10 -1.99 -5.74
C TRP A 44 0.07 -1.00 -5.77
N GLN A 45 0.12 -0.07 -4.83
CA GLN A 45 1.23 0.89 -4.72
C GLN A 45 2.54 0.20 -4.35
N ILE A 46 2.53 -0.78 -3.44
CA ILE A 46 3.71 -1.60 -3.13
C ILE A 46 4.22 -2.30 -4.40
N TRP A 47 3.31 -2.93 -5.15
CA TRP A 47 3.64 -3.60 -6.40
C TRP A 47 4.20 -2.63 -7.46
N THR A 48 3.63 -1.43 -7.58
CA THR A 48 4.08 -0.40 -8.53
C THR A 48 5.47 0.13 -8.19
N LYS A 49 5.77 0.41 -6.91
CA LYS A 49 7.10 0.87 -6.50
C LYS A 49 8.17 -0.21 -6.68
N ARG A 50 7.82 -1.46 -6.38
CA ARG A 50 8.67 -2.63 -6.64
C ARG A 50 8.97 -2.80 -8.13
N ASN A 51 7.97 -2.68 -9.00
CA ASN A 51 8.20 -2.74 -10.44
C ASN A 51 9.06 -1.57 -10.93
N SER A 52 8.87 -0.38 -10.36
CA SER A 52 9.70 0.79 -10.67
C SER A 52 11.16 0.60 -10.25
N LEU A 53 11.42 -0.11 -9.14
CA LEU A 53 12.77 -0.50 -8.75
C LEU A 53 13.38 -1.46 -9.78
N ILE A 54 12.66 -2.52 -10.15
CA ILE A 54 13.16 -3.58 -11.05
C ILE A 54 13.40 -3.07 -12.46
N PHE A 55 12.42 -2.35 -13.03
CA PHE A 55 12.44 -1.99 -14.45
C PHE A 55 13.03 -0.61 -14.71
N ASN A 56 12.93 0.32 -13.75
CA ASN A 56 13.34 1.71 -13.94
C ASN A 56 14.47 2.15 -12.99
N ASN A 57 15.00 1.24 -12.15
CA ASN A 57 16.02 1.51 -11.15
C ASN A 57 15.68 2.70 -10.21
N ILE A 58 14.38 2.93 -9.98
CA ILE A 58 13.91 3.99 -9.07
C ILE A 58 14.01 3.49 -7.64
N GLN A 59 14.71 4.23 -6.79
CA GLN A 59 14.86 3.89 -5.37
C GLN A 59 13.52 3.85 -4.65
N LEU A 60 13.31 2.82 -3.83
CA LEU A 60 12.15 2.71 -2.97
C LEU A 60 12.13 3.86 -1.95
N SER A 61 11.04 4.60 -1.91
CA SER A 61 10.83 5.70 -0.96
C SER A 61 9.42 5.62 -0.39
N ILE A 62 9.34 5.57 0.94
CA ILE A 62 8.07 5.59 1.68
C ILE A 62 7.30 6.88 1.39
N HIS A 63 8.00 8.00 1.21
CA HIS A 63 7.39 9.27 0.84
C HIS A 63 6.72 9.18 -0.55
N LEU A 64 7.40 8.62 -1.54
CA LEU A 64 6.85 8.42 -2.89
C LEU A 64 5.69 7.41 -2.92
N TRP A 65 5.73 6.40 -2.04
CA TRP A 65 4.62 5.47 -1.84
C TRP A 65 3.41 6.17 -1.22
N ARG A 66 3.61 7.00 -0.19
CA ARG A 66 2.56 7.78 0.48
C ARG A 66 1.85 8.72 -0.51
N ILE A 67 2.60 9.40 -1.37
CA ILE A 67 2.04 10.26 -2.42
C ILE A 67 1.19 9.43 -3.39
N GLY A 68 1.74 8.36 -3.96
CA GLY A 68 1.01 7.52 -4.91
C GLY A 68 -0.23 6.84 -4.31
N PHE A 69 -0.16 6.44 -3.03
CA PHE A 69 -1.32 5.94 -2.30
C PHE A 69 -2.41 6.99 -2.17
N LYS A 70 -2.06 8.23 -1.83
CA LYS A 70 -3.04 9.32 -1.69
C LYS A 70 -3.72 9.61 -3.04
N GLU A 71 -2.96 9.63 -4.14
CA GLU A 71 -3.49 9.82 -5.50
C GLU A 71 -4.50 8.73 -5.88
N ASP A 72 -4.13 7.45 -5.73
CA ASP A 72 -5.02 6.33 -6.03
C ASP A 72 -6.23 6.28 -5.07
N PHE A 73 -6.03 6.67 -3.82
CA PHE A 73 -7.12 6.77 -2.85
C PHE A 73 -8.11 7.87 -3.24
N THR A 74 -7.65 9.02 -3.75
CA THR A 74 -8.56 10.04 -4.31
C THR A 74 -9.36 9.50 -5.49
N LEU A 75 -8.76 8.68 -6.35
CA LEU A 75 -9.50 7.99 -7.42
C LEU A 75 -10.55 7.00 -6.88
N LEU A 76 -10.25 6.31 -5.78
CA LEU A 76 -11.22 5.46 -5.08
C LEU A 76 -12.40 6.28 -4.54
N MET A 77 -12.14 7.47 -3.98
CA MET A 77 -13.16 8.35 -3.42
C MET A 77 -14.23 8.75 -4.44
N HIS A 78 -13.88 8.83 -5.72
CA HIS A 78 -14.86 9.05 -6.80
C HIS A 78 -15.80 7.86 -7.03
N ARG A 79 -15.44 6.66 -6.57
CA ARG A 79 -16.20 5.40 -6.77
C ARG A 79 -16.89 4.91 -5.51
N VAL A 80 -16.65 5.51 -4.35
CA VAL A 80 -17.40 5.17 -3.13
C VAL A 80 -18.70 5.97 -3.09
N LYS A 81 -19.71 5.39 -2.46
CA LYS A 81 -21.01 6.02 -2.33
C LYS A 81 -20.92 7.28 -1.47
N GLU A 82 -21.75 8.28 -1.75
CA GLU A 82 -21.76 9.55 -1.00
C GLU A 82 -21.91 9.34 0.52
N GLU A 83 -22.71 8.37 0.93
CA GLU A 83 -22.93 7.99 2.34
C GLU A 83 -21.64 7.60 3.07
N ASP A 84 -20.69 6.98 2.36
CA ASP A 84 -19.44 6.53 2.95
C ASP A 84 -18.31 7.58 2.80
N LYS A 85 -18.41 8.51 1.85
CA LYS A 85 -17.33 9.46 1.54
C LYS A 85 -16.85 10.23 2.75
N GLN A 86 -17.77 10.73 3.58
CA GLN A 86 -17.39 11.49 4.77
C GLN A 86 -16.55 10.63 5.73
N LYS A 87 -16.87 9.34 5.86
CA LYS A 87 -16.14 8.39 6.70
C LYS A 87 -14.73 8.11 6.17
N TYR A 88 -14.57 7.93 4.87
CA TYR A 88 -13.26 7.76 4.25
C TYR A 88 -12.42 9.03 4.28
N GLN A 89 -13.05 10.21 4.12
CA GLN A 89 -12.37 11.50 4.18
C GLN A 89 -11.82 11.75 5.60
N SER A 90 -12.65 11.59 6.63
CA SER A 90 -12.19 11.70 8.02
C SER A 90 -11.08 10.70 8.36
N TRP A 91 -11.11 9.50 7.77
CA TRP A 91 -10.07 8.50 7.97
C TRP A 91 -8.76 8.89 7.29
N ILE A 92 -8.77 9.30 6.02
CA ILE A 92 -7.53 9.67 5.32
C ILE A 92 -6.87 10.89 5.96
N ASP A 93 -7.67 11.85 6.45
CA ASP A 93 -7.20 13.05 7.15
C ASP A 93 -6.59 12.75 8.52
N SER A 94 -6.88 11.58 9.11
CA SER A 94 -6.24 11.12 10.36
C SER A 94 -4.89 10.42 10.15
N ILE A 95 -4.58 10.03 8.92
CA ILE A 95 -3.37 9.26 8.57
C ILE A 95 -2.30 10.16 7.90
N PHE A 96 -2.72 11.24 7.26
CA PHE A 96 -1.88 12.15 6.49
C PHE A 96 -1.91 13.56 7.03
#